data_AF-A0A151QUG9-F1
#
_entry.id   AF-A0A151QUG9-F1
#
_cell.length_a   1.000
_cell.length_b   1.000
_cell.length_c   1.000
_cell.angle_alpha   90.00
_cell.angle_beta   90.00
_cell.angle_gamma   90.00
#
_symmetry.space_group_name_H-M   'P 1'
#
loop_
_entity.id
_entity.type
_entity.pdbx_description
1 polymer ?
#
loop_
_entity_poly.entity_id
_entity_poly.type
_entity_poly.pdbx_seq_one_letter_code
_entity_poly.pdbx_strand_id
1 'polypeptide(L)' 'CDQGSLKPLEFCEHCGMGKASRLKFSTSTHSSGGVLDYVHSDLWGPSRTESHGGARYFLSIVDDFSRKVWVYFLK' A
#
# COMPACT_ATOMS: atom_id res chain seq x y z
N CYS A 1 -17.76 40.17 -29.67
CA CYS A 1 -17.98 40.07 -28.21
C CYS A 1 -18.94 38.92 -27.96
N ASP A 2 -18.45 37.69 -27.89
CA ASP A 2 -19.30 36.57 -27.49
C ASP A 2 -19.22 36.46 -25.97
N GLN A 3 -19.94 37.38 -25.33
CA GLN A 3 -20.23 37.35 -23.90
C GLN A 3 -21.25 36.23 -23.64
N GLY A 4 -20.80 34.97 -23.81
CA GLY A 4 -21.56 33.80 -23.40
C GLY A 4 -21.58 33.73 -21.87
N SER A 5 -22.65 34.25 -21.28
CA SER A 5 -22.88 34.15 -19.83
C SER A 5 -22.98 32.67 -19.43
N LEU A 6 -21.95 32.17 -18.73
CA LEU A 6 -21.96 30.85 -18.12
C LEU A 6 -22.99 30.85 -16.98
N LYS A 7 -24.11 30.15 -17.17
CA LYS A 7 -25.08 29.90 -16.09
C LYS A 7 -24.40 29.08 -14.99
N PRO A 8 -24.67 29.36 -13.70
CA PRO A 8 -24.20 28.51 -12.61
C PRO A 8 -24.67 27.07 -12.85
N LEU A 9 -23.73 26.12 -12.79
CA LEU A 9 -24.05 24.70 -12.88
C LEU A 9 -24.73 24.28 -11.57
N GLU A 10 -25.93 23.72 -11.68
CA GLU A 10 -26.63 23.08 -10.56
C GLU A 10 -25.79 21.92 -10.00
N PHE A 11 -25.91 21.67 -8.70
CA PHE A 11 -25.20 20.56 -8.06
C PHE A 11 -25.62 19.22 -8.68
N CYS A 12 -24.65 18.46 -9.20
CA CYS A 12 -24.88 17.13 -9.75
C CYS A 12 -24.28 16.08 -8.81
N GLU A 13 -25.14 15.25 -8.22
CA GLU A 13 -24.76 14.19 -7.29
C GLU A 13 -23.77 13.19 -7.91
N HIS A 14 -24.03 12.74 -9.14
CA HIS A 14 -23.15 11.82 -9.87
C HIS A 14 -21.76 12.41 -10.12
N CYS A 15 -21.68 13.69 -10.48
CA CYS A 15 -20.41 14.40 -10.63
C CYS A 15 -19.67 14.52 -9.29
N GLY A 16 -20.41 14.79 -8.20
CA GLY A 16 -19.85 14.86 -6.85
C GLY A 16 -19.23 13.53 -6.40
N MET A 17 -19.93 12.42 -6.62
CA MET A 17 -19.42 11.07 -6.30
C MET A 17 -18.22 10.69 -7.17
N GLY A 18 -18.27 10.97 -8.48
CA GLY A 18 -17.17 10.65 -9.40
C GLY A 18 -15.90 11.50 -9.20
N LYS A 19 -16.04 12.68 -8.58
CA LYS A 19 -14.93 13.58 -8.23
C LYS A 19 -14.53 13.50 -6.75
N ALA A 20 -15.24 12.72 -5.93
CA ALA A 20 -14.93 12.58 -4.53
C ALA A 20 -13.51 12.02 -4.35
N SER A 21 -12.73 12.67 -3.49
CA SER A 21 -11.41 12.18 -3.10
C SER A 21 -11.47 11.70 -1.64
N ARG A 22 -10.67 10.68 -1.33
CA ARG A 22 -10.56 10.17 0.03
C ARG A 22 -9.90 11.24 0.90
N LEU A 23 -10.52 11.56 2.03
CA LEU A 23 -9.90 12.43 3.03
C LEU A 23 -8.58 11.83 3.50
N LYS A 24 -7.65 12.69 3.91
CA LYS A 24 -6.36 12.26 4.45
C LYS A 24 -6.59 11.44 5.72
N PHE A 25 -5.88 10.32 5.84
CA PHE A 25 -5.76 9.59 7.10
C PHE A 25 -4.96 10.43 8.10
N SER A 26 -5.32 10.32 9.37
CA SER A 26 -4.43 10.78 10.44
C SER A 26 -3.14 9.97 10.42
N THR A 27 -2.03 10.61 10.80
CA THR A 27 -0.76 9.92 10.98
C THR A 27 -0.88 8.96 12.16
N SER A 28 -0.65 7.67 11.93
CA SER A 28 -0.48 6.70 13.01
C SER A 28 1.00 6.65 13.42
N THR A 29 1.25 6.60 14.72
CA THR A 29 2.57 6.26 15.28
C THR A 29 2.55 4.79 15.68
N HIS A 30 3.56 4.04 15.24
CA HIS A 30 3.75 2.63 15.59
C HIS A 30 5.16 2.43 16.14
N SER A 31 5.26 1.74 17.27
CA SER A 31 6.52 1.34 17.89
C SER A 31 6.30 0.03 18.64
N SER A 32 7.17 -0.94 18.42
CA SER A 32 7.24 -2.19 19.18
C SER A 32 8.00 -1.99 20.51
N GLY A 33 7.61 -2.72 21.55
CA GLY A 33 8.18 -2.61 22.90
C GLY A 33 9.43 -3.47 23.11
N GLY A 34 9.55 -4.56 22.36
CA GLY A 34 10.61 -5.54 22.45
C GLY A 34 10.70 -6.46 21.24
N VAL A 35 11.73 -7.30 21.23
CA VAL A 35 12.04 -8.25 20.15
C VAL A 35 10.89 -9.24 19.99
N LEU A 36 10.39 -9.39 18.76
CA LEU A 36 9.27 -10.26 18.37
C LEU A 36 7.88 -9.86 18.90
N ASP A 37 7.73 -8.65 19.46
CA ASP A 37 6.40 -8.12 19.82
C ASP A 37 5.52 -7.88 18.59
N TYR A 38 6.14 -7.51 17.46
CA TYR A 38 5.43 -7.25 16.22
C TYR A 38 6.28 -7.68 15.03
N VAL A 39 5.72 -8.61 14.24
CA VAL A 39 6.40 -9.21 13.10
C VAL A 39 5.57 -9.01 11.84
N HIS A 40 6.20 -8.44 10.83
CA HIS A 40 5.65 -8.35 9.48
C HIS A 40 6.09 -9.56 8.67
N SER A 41 5.13 -10.23 8.03
CA SER A 41 5.43 -11.28 7.05
C SER A 41 4.80 -10.93 5.72
N ASP A 42 5.57 -11.00 4.64
CA ASP A 42 5.09 -10.77 3.28
C ASP A 42 5.57 -11.89 2.35
N LEU A 43 4.65 -12.37 1.51
CA LEU A 43 4.94 -13.34 0.47
C LEU A 43 5.10 -12.61 -0.85
N TRP A 44 6.33 -12.55 -1.34
CA TRP A 44 6.63 -11.94 -2.61
C TRP A 44 6.64 -12.98 -3.75
N GLY A 45 6.01 -12.64 -4.88
CA GLY A 45 6.06 -13.41 -6.13
C GLY A 45 4.72 -13.44 -6.88
N PRO A 46 4.62 -14.18 -8.00
CA PRO A 46 5.67 -14.94 -8.68
C PRO A 46 6.66 -14.04 -9.43
N SER A 47 7.94 -14.31 -9.24
CA SER A 47 9.00 -13.71 -10.07
C SER A 47 8.90 -14.18 -11.51
N ARG A 48 9.23 -13.29 -12.45
CA ARG A 48 9.39 -13.64 -13.87
C ARG A 48 10.56 -14.59 -14.11
N THR A 49 11.64 -14.40 -13.34
CA THR A 49 12.87 -15.20 -13.42
C THR A 49 13.04 -15.98 -12.13
N GLU A 50 13.39 -17.24 -12.24
CA GLU A 50 13.71 -18.07 -11.09
C GLU A 50 14.96 -17.54 -10.37
N SER A 51 14.95 -17.64 -9.05
CA SER A 51 16.16 -17.47 -8.26
C SER A 51 17.20 -18.53 -8.64
N HIS A 52 18.45 -18.35 -8.19
CA HIS A 52 19.50 -19.36 -8.38
C HIS A 52 19.13 -20.75 -7.81
N GLY A 53 18.19 -20.82 -6.87
CA GLY A 53 17.68 -22.08 -6.30
C GLY A 53 16.40 -22.63 -6.96
N GLY A 54 15.95 -22.04 -8.07
CA GLY A 54 14.73 -22.45 -8.77
C GLY A 54 13.42 -21.92 -8.16
N ALA A 55 13.48 -21.21 -7.04
CA ALA A 55 12.31 -20.61 -6.40
C ALA A 55 11.81 -19.39 -7.19
N ARG A 56 10.48 -19.23 -7.27
CA ARG A 56 9.79 -18.04 -7.85
C ARG A 56 9.13 -17.15 -6.82
N TYR A 57 9.07 -17.60 -5.56
CA TYR A 57 8.53 -16.85 -4.45
C TYR A 57 9.56 -16.78 -3.32
N PHE A 58 9.46 -15.75 -2.49
CA PHE A 58 10.11 -15.76 -1.19
C PHE A 58 9.18 -15.21 -0.12
N LEU A 59 9.26 -15.79 1.08
CA LEU A 59 8.65 -15.25 2.28
C LEU A 59 9.67 -14.37 2.98
N SER A 60 9.33 -13.10 3.18
CA SER A 60 10.06 -12.17 4.03
C SER A 60 9.39 -12.10 5.39
N ILE A 61 10.19 -12.19 6.45
CA ILE A 61 9.75 -12.04 7.84
C ILE A 61 10.63 -10.95 8.45
N VAL A 62 10.01 -9.91 8.99
CA VAL A 62 10.69 -8.74 9.55
C VAL A 62 10.19 -8.50 10.97
N ASP A 63 11.09 -8.56 11.93
CA ASP A 63 10.79 -8.10 13.29
C ASP A 63 10.84 -6.56 13.34
N ASP A 64 9.76 -5.92 13.80
CA ASP A 64 9.65 -4.46 13.83
C ASP A 64 10.65 -3.83 14.81
N PHE A 65 10.89 -4.47 15.95
CA PHE A 65 11.75 -3.92 17.01
C PHE A 65 13.23 -4.02 16.66
N SER A 66 13.73 -5.24 16.45
CA SER A 66 15.15 -5.47 16.18
C SER A 66 15.57 -5.14 14.74
N ARG A 67 14.60 -4.92 13.84
CA ARG A 67 14.80 -4.79 12.40
C ARG A 67 15.44 -6.04 11.77
N LYS A 68 15.43 -7.18 12.46
CA LYS A 68 15.95 -8.44 11.93
C LYS A 68 15.05 -8.95 10.81
N VAL A 69 15.68 -9.38 9.73
CA VAL A 69 15.00 -9.90 8.54
C VAL A 69 15.42 -11.34 8.30
N TRP A 70 14.43 -12.18 8.04
CA TRP A 70 14.61 -13.53 7.52
C TRP A 70 13.94 -13.64 6.15
N VAL A 71 14.65 -14.25 5.20
CA VAL A 71 14.13 -14.50 3.85
C VAL A 71 14.19 -15.99 3.57
N TYR A 72 13.06 -16.56 3.17
CA TYR A 72 12.93 -17.96 2.81
C TYR A 72 12.47 -18.08 1.36
N PHE A 73 13.30 -18.69 0.52
CA PHE A 73 12.93 -19.03 -0.84
C PHE A 73 11.98 -20.23 -0.85
N LEU A 74 10.86 -20.11 -1.56
CA LEU A 74 9.84 -21.14 -1.66
C LEU A 74 9.90 -21.81 -3.03
N LYS A 75 9.95 -23.14 -3.05
CA LYS A 75 9.89 -23.95 -4.27
C LYS A 75 8.45 -24.10 -4.75
#